data_AF-A0A251Z945-F1
#
_entry.id   AF-A0A251Z945-F1
#
_cell.length_a   1.000
_cell.length_b   1.000
_cell.length_c   1.000
_cell.angle_alpha   90.00
_cell.angle_beta   90.00
_cell.angle_gamma   90.00
#
_symmetry.space_group_name_H-M   'P 1'
#
loop_
_entity.id
_entity.type
_entity.pdbx_description
1 polymer ?
#
loop_
_entity_poly.entity_id
_entity_poly.type
_entity_poly.pdbx_seq_one_letter_code
_entity_poly.pdbx_strand_id
1 'polypeptide(L)'
;MTANWDALFSALPPEELDKVALLRMIECTNGVIQHQFRDGSDDALSVEETRAAMKFSMGCIKNMTIPLGDELISFAPATAELVGKLRDLYVSGVKNGNQAAMAEFFIASEANLRAVGMERIEAAKRLIFYHIYELPPHTLDWGIDYIRGFVGANR
;
A
#
# COMPACT_ATOMS: atom_id res chain seq x y z
N MET A 1 19.07 -12.42 12.07
CA MET A 1 19.54 -11.17 11.44
C MET A 1 18.35 -10.50 10.81
N THR A 2 18.11 -9.24 11.13
CA THR A 2 17.12 -8.39 10.48
C THR A 2 17.50 -8.19 9.02
N ALA A 3 16.54 -8.27 8.10
CA ALA A 3 16.84 -8.03 6.69
C ALA A 3 17.18 -6.55 6.47
N ASN A 4 18.11 -6.25 5.55
CA ASN A 4 18.39 -4.87 5.16
C ASN A 4 17.36 -4.41 4.11
N TRP A 5 16.19 -4.02 4.58
CA TRP A 5 15.05 -3.63 3.72
C TRP A 5 15.36 -2.44 2.81
N ASP A 6 16.10 -1.45 3.31
CA ASP A 6 16.49 -0.29 2.51
C ASP A 6 17.32 -0.71 1.29
N ALA A 7 18.30 -1.60 1.48
CA ALA A 7 19.09 -2.13 0.37
C ALA A 7 18.26 -2.98 -0.60
N LEU A 8 17.34 -3.80 -0.08
CA LEU A 8 16.48 -4.65 -0.91
C LEU A 8 15.53 -3.84 -1.79
N PHE A 9 14.85 -2.83 -1.23
CA PHE A 9 13.91 -2.01 -2.00
C PHE A 9 14.62 -1.02 -2.92
N SER A 10 15.75 -0.44 -2.49
CA SER A 10 16.50 0.50 -3.34
C SER A 10 17.18 -0.18 -4.55
N ALA A 11 17.30 -1.51 -4.52
CA ALA A 11 17.81 -2.30 -5.63
C ALA A 11 16.75 -2.64 -6.68
N LEU A 12 15.47 -2.33 -6.44
CA LEU A 12 14.42 -2.56 -7.43
C LEU A 12 14.60 -1.64 -8.65
N PRO A 13 14.32 -2.14 -9.87
CA PRO A 13 14.30 -1.30 -11.07
C PRO A 13 13.29 -0.14 -10.94
N PRO A 14 13.56 1.02 -11.56
CA PRO A 14 12.66 2.18 -11.50
C PRO A 14 11.21 1.86 -11.88
N GLU A 15 11.00 1.04 -12.91
CA GLU A 15 9.67 0.63 -13.37
C GLU A 15 8.93 -0.26 -12.36
N GLU A 16 9.66 -1.04 -11.54
CA GLU A 16 9.06 -1.81 -10.46
C GLU A 16 8.75 -0.92 -9.25
N LEU A 17 9.59 0.10 -8.98
CA LEU A 17 9.29 1.11 -7.96
C LEU A 17 8.02 1.90 -8.28
N ASP A 18 7.76 2.21 -9.55
CA ASP A 18 6.52 2.87 -9.99
C ASP A 18 5.28 1.99 -9.72
N LYS A 19 5.37 0.70 -10.02
CA LYS A 19 4.28 -0.27 -9.74
C LYS A 19 4.06 -0.45 -8.24
N VAL A 20 5.14 -0.51 -7.46
CA VAL A 20 5.07 -0.58 -6.01
C VAL A 20 4.43 0.70 -5.45
N ALA A 21 4.75 1.88 -5.99
CA ALA A 21 4.09 3.12 -5.62
C ALA A 21 2.57 3.05 -5.79
N LEU A 22 2.13 2.51 -6.93
CA LEU A 22 0.71 2.31 -7.22
C LEU A 22 0.07 1.38 -6.18
N LEU A 23 0.70 0.24 -5.89
CA LEU A 23 0.22 -0.69 -4.87
C LEU A 23 0.15 -0.04 -3.49
N ARG A 24 1.21 0.65 -3.06
CA ARG A 24 1.27 1.29 -1.74
C ARG A 24 0.22 2.37 -1.57
N MET A 25 -0.05 3.14 -2.62
CA MET A 25 -1.11 4.15 -2.60
C MET A 25 -2.50 3.51 -2.46
N ILE A 26 -2.77 2.41 -3.19
CA ILE A 26 -4.01 1.62 -3.05
C ILE A 26 -4.14 1.04 -1.63
N GLU A 27 -3.09 0.43 -1.11
CA GLU A 27 -3.06 -0.21 0.21
C GLU A 27 -3.30 0.79 1.34
N CYS A 28 -2.59 1.92 1.34
CA CYS A 28 -2.69 2.92 2.39
C CYS A 28 -4.06 3.62 2.36
N THR A 29 -4.56 3.95 1.17
CA THR A 29 -5.91 4.49 1.00
C THR A 29 -6.95 3.54 1.58
N ASN A 30 -6.93 2.27 1.17
CA ASN A 30 -7.85 1.27 1.71
C ASN A 30 -7.67 1.09 3.22
N GLY A 31 -6.45 1.10 3.74
CA GLY A 31 -6.17 1.02 5.18
C GLY A 31 -6.89 2.09 5.98
N VAL A 32 -6.84 3.35 5.52
CA VAL A 32 -7.54 4.47 6.17
C VAL A 32 -9.05 4.32 6.05
N ILE A 33 -9.57 3.96 4.86
CA ILE A 33 -11.01 3.67 4.66
C ILE A 33 -11.51 2.64 5.67
N GLN A 34 -10.80 1.51 5.82
CA GLN A 34 -11.20 0.45 6.75
C GLN A 34 -11.16 0.89 8.21
N HIS A 35 -10.20 1.76 8.58
CA HIS A 35 -10.08 2.28 9.94
C HIS A 35 -11.24 3.22 10.25
N GLN A 36 -11.53 4.19 9.38
CA GLN A 36 -12.64 5.12 9.56
C GLN A 36 -13.99 4.40 9.66
N PHE A 37 -14.22 3.39 8.81
CA PHE A 37 -15.44 2.59 8.85
C PHE A 37 -15.58 1.81 10.17
N ARG A 38 -14.49 1.20 10.67
CA ARG A 38 -14.50 0.45 11.93
C ARG A 38 -14.79 1.34 13.13
N ASP A 39 -14.29 2.57 13.10
CA ASP A 39 -14.46 3.53 14.19
C ASP A 39 -15.80 4.26 14.15
N GLY A 40 -16.59 4.08 13.08
CA GLY A 40 -17.86 4.79 12.89
C GLY A 40 -17.66 6.29 12.69
N SER A 41 -16.56 6.69 12.03
CA SER A 41 -16.29 8.09 11.69
C SER A 41 -17.44 8.69 10.87
N ASP A 42 -17.75 9.97 11.09
CA ASP A 42 -18.75 10.70 10.29
C ASP A 42 -18.36 10.77 8.81
N ASP A 43 -17.06 10.76 8.52
CA ASP A 43 -16.51 10.75 7.16
C ASP A 43 -16.38 9.34 6.56
N ALA A 44 -16.78 8.29 7.30
CA ALA A 44 -16.67 6.92 6.80
C ALA A 44 -17.52 6.71 5.54
N LEU A 45 -16.95 5.97 4.58
CA LEU A 45 -17.70 5.53 3.41
C LEU A 45 -18.87 4.62 3.80
N SER A 46 -19.82 4.46 2.89
CA SER A 46 -20.86 3.43 3.03
C SER A 46 -20.26 2.02 3.17
N VAL A 47 -21.06 1.08 3.68
CA VAL A 47 -20.64 -0.33 3.82
C VAL A 47 -20.25 -0.91 2.45
N GLU A 48 -21.01 -0.56 1.41
CA GLU A 48 -20.83 -1.03 0.05
C GLU A 48 -19.51 -0.52 -0.55
N GLU A 49 -19.24 0.78 -0.44
CA GLU A 49 -18.00 1.39 -0.93
C GLU A 49 -16.78 0.89 -0.14
N THR A 50 -16.91 0.79 1.19
CA THR A 50 -15.85 0.22 2.05
C THR A 50 -15.49 -1.21 1.62
N ARG A 51 -16.49 -2.04 1.30
CA ARG A 51 -16.27 -3.41 0.82
C ARG A 51 -15.67 -3.45 -0.58
N ALA A 52 -16.08 -2.54 -1.47
CA ALA A 52 -15.52 -2.42 -2.82
C ALA A 52 -14.03 -2.08 -2.77
N ALA A 53 -13.65 -1.04 -2.01
CA ALA A 53 -12.27 -0.64 -1.78
C ALA A 53 -11.44 -1.79 -1.19
N MET A 54 -11.97 -2.49 -0.18
CA MET A 54 -11.29 -3.62 0.45
C MET A 54 -11.07 -4.76 -0.55
N LYS A 55 -12.11 -5.14 -1.30
CA LYS A 55 -12.04 -6.24 -2.27
C LYS A 55 -11.01 -5.93 -3.35
N PHE A 56 -11.01 -4.70 -3.86
CA PHE A 56 -10.07 -4.25 -4.89
C PHE A 56 -8.63 -4.29 -4.38
N SER A 57 -8.35 -3.62 -3.25
CA SER A 57 -7.02 -3.58 -2.64
C SER A 57 -6.50 -4.99 -2.33
N MET A 58 -7.32 -5.83 -1.69
CA MET A 58 -6.94 -7.21 -1.39
C MET A 58 -6.73 -8.05 -2.64
N GLY A 59 -7.51 -7.82 -3.71
CA GLY A 59 -7.33 -8.46 -5.00
C GLY A 59 -5.96 -8.15 -5.59
N CYS A 60 -5.57 -6.88 -5.57
CA CYS A 60 -4.27 -6.45 -6.09
C CYS A 60 -3.11 -7.11 -5.35
N ILE A 61 -3.17 -7.10 -4.02
CA ILE A 61 -2.13 -7.68 -3.15
C ILE A 61 -2.03 -9.20 -3.35
N LYS A 62 -3.15 -9.91 -3.41
CA LYS A 62 -3.16 -11.38 -3.51
C LYS A 62 -2.65 -11.87 -4.86
N ASN A 63 -3.03 -11.17 -5.92
CA ASN A 63 -2.71 -11.57 -7.28
C ASN A 63 -1.38 -10.98 -7.77
N MET A 64 -0.82 -10.01 -7.03
CA MET A 64 0.32 -9.20 -7.48
C MET A 64 0.07 -8.65 -8.89
N THR A 65 -1.12 -8.09 -9.07
CA THR A 65 -1.53 -7.41 -10.29
C THR A 65 -2.40 -6.21 -9.96
N ILE A 66 -2.41 -5.18 -10.81
CA ILE A 66 -3.27 -4.00 -10.62
C ILE A 66 -4.05 -3.79 -11.92
N PRO A 67 -5.38 -3.99 -11.91
CA PRO A 67 -6.24 -3.54 -13.00
C PRO A 67 -6.20 -2.01 -13.06
N LEU A 68 -5.77 -1.45 -14.19
CA LEU A 68 -5.67 0.00 -14.40
C LEU A 68 -6.34 0.35 -15.73
N GLY A 69 -7.62 0.71 -15.68
CA GLY A 69 -8.44 0.84 -16.88
C GLY A 69 -8.54 -0.50 -17.63
N ASP A 70 -8.15 -0.51 -18.91
CA ASP A 70 -8.14 -1.71 -19.76
C ASP A 70 -6.84 -2.54 -19.64
N GLU A 71 -5.85 -2.05 -18.88
CA GLU A 71 -4.58 -2.72 -18.68
C GLU A 71 -4.52 -3.52 -17.38
N LEU A 72 -3.68 -4.56 -17.37
CA LEU A 72 -3.36 -5.34 -16.18
C LEU A 72 -1.86 -5.23 -15.91
N ILE A 73 -1.50 -4.42 -14.92
CA ILE A 73 -0.11 -4.30 -14.46
C ILE A 73 0.27 -5.55 -13.69
N SER A 74 1.41 -6.15 -14.01
CA SER A 74 2.00 -7.27 -13.28
C SER A 74 3.40 -6.92 -12.76
N PHE A 75 3.74 -7.52 -11.62
CA PHE A 75 5.03 -7.33 -10.96
C PHE A 75 6.03 -8.39 -11.43
N ALA A 76 7.31 -8.02 -11.50
CA ALA A 76 8.36 -9.00 -11.72
C ALA A 76 8.38 -10.01 -10.54
N PRO A 77 8.74 -11.29 -10.77
CA PRO A 77 8.73 -12.31 -9.71
C PRO A 77 9.54 -11.92 -8.46
N ALA A 78 10.69 -11.26 -8.65
CA ALA A 78 11.53 -10.79 -7.53
C ALA A 78 10.84 -9.69 -6.70
N THR A 79 10.17 -8.74 -7.36
CA THR A 79 9.39 -7.70 -6.67
C THR A 79 8.19 -8.31 -5.95
N ALA A 80 7.48 -9.25 -6.59
CA ALA A 80 6.35 -9.94 -6.01
C ALA A 80 6.74 -10.75 -4.76
N GLU A 81 7.88 -11.43 -4.80
CA GLU A 81 8.43 -12.14 -3.63
C GLU A 81 8.75 -11.15 -2.49
N LEU A 82 9.39 -10.02 -2.81
CA LEU A 82 9.78 -9.03 -1.81
C LEU A 82 8.56 -8.37 -1.14
N VAL A 83 7.57 -7.97 -1.93
CA VAL A 83 6.29 -7.44 -1.41
C VAL A 83 5.52 -8.52 -0.66
N GLY A 84 5.58 -9.78 -1.10
CA GLY A 84 5.01 -10.93 -0.40
C GLY A 84 5.55 -11.10 1.02
N LYS A 85 6.86 -10.93 1.22
CA LYS A 85 7.49 -10.94 2.55
C LYS A 85 6.94 -9.83 3.45
N LEU A 86 6.70 -8.64 2.89
CA LEU A 86 6.10 -7.52 3.63
C LEU A 86 4.67 -7.86 4.10
N ARG A 87 3.89 -8.50 3.23
CA ARG A 87 2.55 -8.98 3.57
C ARG A 87 2.56 -10.06 4.64
N ASP A 88 3.52 -10.98 4.61
CA ASP A 88 3.63 -12.04 5.63
C ASP A 88 3.94 -11.44 7.01
N LEU A 89 4.80 -10.42 7.07
CA LEU A 89 5.05 -9.64 8.29
C LEU A 89 3.78 -8.93 8.77
N TYR A 90 3.02 -8.29 7.87
CA TYR A 90 1.74 -7.67 8.22
C TYR A 90 0.73 -8.67 8.80
N VAL A 91 0.58 -9.84 8.17
CA VAL A 91 -0.33 -10.89 8.66
C VAL A 91 0.13 -11.41 10.02
N SER A 92 1.40 -11.75 10.16
CA SER A 92 1.96 -12.27 11.42
C SER A 92 1.87 -11.24 12.54
N GLY A 93 2.25 -9.99 12.26
CA GLY A 93 2.34 -8.93 13.24
C GLY A 93 1.01 -8.29 13.56
N VAL A 94 0.39 -7.66 12.56
CA VAL A 94 -0.80 -6.83 12.74
C VAL A 94 -2.05 -7.67 12.93
N LYS A 95 -2.19 -8.80 12.23
CA LYS A 95 -3.39 -9.65 12.35
C LYS A 95 -3.28 -10.71 13.45
N ASN A 96 -2.11 -11.33 13.63
CA ASN A 96 -1.94 -12.43 14.57
C ASN A 96 -1.23 -12.01 15.88
N GLY A 97 -0.90 -10.73 16.05
CA GLY A 97 -0.39 -10.17 17.31
C GLY A 97 1.08 -10.45 17.62
N ASN A 98 1.88 -10.91 16.64
CA ASN A 98 3.31 -11.12 16.84
C ASN A 98 4.06 -9.78 16.86
N GLN A 99 4.47 -9.34 18.05
CA GLN A 99 5.12 -8.03 18.24
C GLN A 99 6.43 -7.87 17.46
N ALA A 100 7.23 -8.93 17.34
CA ALA A 100 8.49 -8.87 16.59
C ALA A 100 8.22 -8.71 15.08
N ALA A 101 7.25 -9.44 14.54
CA ALA A 101 6.85 -9.29 13.14
C ALA A 101 6.19 -7.94 12.86
N MET A 102 5.46 -7.39 13.84
CA MET A 102 4.85 -6.06 13.73
C MET A 102 5.91 -4.96 13.69
N ALA A 103 6.92 -5.02 14.56
CA ALA A 103 8.04 -4.09 14.53
C ALA A 103 8.81 -4.19 13.20
N GLU A 104 9.09 -5.40 12.75
CA GLU A 104 9.76 -5.64 11.46
C GLU A 104 8.93 -5.13 10.27
N PHE A 105 7.59 -5.31 10.30
CA PHE A 105 6.69 -4.80 9.28
C PHE A 105 6.81 -3.29 9.13
N PHE A 106 6.85 -2.53 10.23
CA PHE A 106 6.95 -1.08 10.15
C PHE A 106 8.31 -0.62 9.60
N ILE A 107 9.42 -1.25 10.03
CA ILE A 107 10.76 -0.98 9.48
C ILE A 107 10.78 -1.24 7.96
N ALA A 108 10.27 -2.39 7.54
CA ALA A 108 10.25 -2.80 6.15
C ALA A 108 9.30 -1.93 5.30
N SER A 109 8.15 -1.55 5.85
CA SER A 109 7.15 -0.71 5.17
C SER A 109 7.66 0.71 4.97
N GLU A 110 8.42 1.23 5.93
CA GLU A 110 9.06 2.53 5.81
C GLU A 110 10.20 2.50 4.79
N ALA A 111 11.08 1.49 4.83
CA ALA A 111 12.12 1.31 3.82
C ALA A 111 11.53 1.23 2.40
N ASN A 112 10.41 0.51 2.25
CA ASN A 112 9.67 0.44 0.99
C ASN A 112 9.19 1.81 0.51
N LEU A 113 8.52 2.58 1.37
CA LEU A 113 8.02 3.91 1.02
C LEU A 113 9.15 4.92 0.75
N ARG A 114 10.28 4.81 1.47
CA ARG A 114 11.48 5.63 1.22
C ARG A 114 12.11 5.32 -0.14
N ALA A 115 12.25 4.04 -0.50
CA ALA A 115 12.80 3.63 -1.79
C ALA A 115 11.91 4.06 -2.97
N VAL A 116 10.58 3.97 -2.81
CA VAL A 116 9.63 4.45 -3.81
C VAL A 116 9.72 5.98 -3.97
N GLY A 117 9.70 6.70 -2.84
CA GLY A 117 9.75 8.16 -2.82
C GLY A 117 8.41 8.83 -3.14
N MET A 118 8.22 10.05 -2.62
CA MET A 118 6.93 10.75 -2.71
C MET A 118 6.52 11.14 -4.13
N GLU A 119 7.47 11.41 -5.02
CA GLU A 119 7.16 11.75 -6.42
C GLU A 119 6.38 10.62 -7.13
N ARG A 120 6.82 9.37 -6.93
CA ARG A 120 6.14 8.19 -7.48
C ARG A 120 4.78 7.97 -6.82
N ILE A 121 4.66 8.20 -5.52
CA ILE A 121 3.38 8.11 -4.80
C ILE A 121 2.38 9.15 -5.34
N GLU A 122 2.82 10.37 -5.60
CA GLU A 122 1.97 11.41 -6.19
C GLU A 122 1.58 11.10 -7.64
N ALA A 123 2.49 10.50 -8.42
CA ALA A 123 2.17 9.99 -9.76
C ALA A 123 1.15 8.84 -9.72
N ALA A 124 1.35 7.88 -8.82
CA ALA A 124 0.43 6.78 -8.56
C ALA A 124 -0.97 7.31 -8.18
N LYS A 125 -1.06 8.28 -7.27
CA LYS A 125 -2.33 8.91 -6.91
C LYS A 125 -3.08 9.46 -8.12
N ARG A 126 -2.38 10.14 -9.05
CA ARG A 126 -2.99 10.64 -10.29
C ARG A 126 -3.51 9.52 -11.18
N LEU A 127 -2.76 8.42 -11.34
CA LEU A 127 -3.21 7.27 -12.11
C LEU A 127 -4.46 6.62 -11.51
N ILE A 128 -4.47 6.43 -10.18
CA ILE A 128 -5.62 5.86 -9.46
C ILE A 128 -6.85 6.75 -9.67
N PHE A 129 -6.70 8.07 -9.53
CA PHE A 129 -7.81 9.02 -9.73
C PHE A 129 -8.50 8.86 -11.09
N TYR A 130 -7.75 8.60 -12.16
CA TYR A 130 -8.31 8.48 -13.51
C TYR A 130 -8.84 7.09 -13.86
N HIS A 131 -8.36 6.04 -13.18
CA HIS A 131 -8.53 4.66 -13.66
C HIS A 131 -9.11 3.67 -12.66
N ILE A 132 -9.18 4.00 -11.37
CA ILE A 132 -9.63 3.08 -10.31
C ILE A 132 -10.77 3.73 -9.54
N TYR A 133 -11.99 3.29 -9.82
CA TYR A 133 -13.21 3.86 -9.23
C TYR A 133 -13.60 3.20 -7.92
N GLU A 134 -13.03 2.03 -7.60
CA GLU A 134 -13.22 1.33 -6.33
C GLU A 134 -12.64 2.08 -5.13
N LEU A 135 -11.80 3.09 -5.38
CA LEU A 135 -11.31 4.02 -4.38
C LEU A 135 -11.88 5.41 -4.68
N PRO A 136 -12.88 5.90 -3.92
CA PRO A 136 -13.48 7.20 -4.20
C PRO A 136 -12.42 8.32 -4.16
N PRO A 137 -12.42 9.27 -5.12
CA PRO A 137 -11.32 10.21 -5.31
C PRO A 137 -10.86 10.99 -4.07
N HIS A 138 -11.80 11.41 -3.21
CA HIS A 138 -11.48 12.16 -1.99
C HIS A 138 -10.69 11.31 -0.98
N THR A 139 -10.86 10.00 -0.97
CA THR A 139 -10.13 9.10 -0.05
C THR A 139 -8.64 8.99 -0.40
N LEU A 140 -8.27 9.32 -1.65
CA LEU A 140 -6.88 9.34 -2.07
C LEU A 140 -6.07 10.41 -1.33
N ASP A 141 -6.71 11.48 -0.85
CA ASP A 141 -6.07 12.45 0.04
C ASP A 141 -5.76 11.81 1.40
N TRP A 142 -6.66 10.99 1.94
CA TRP A 142 -6.42 10.28 3.20
C TRP A 142 -5.23 9.31 3.10
N GLY A 143 -5.14 8.58 1.98
CA GLY A 143 -4.05 7.65 1.75
C GLY A 143 -2.69 8.33 1.66
N ILE A 144 -2.59 9.45 0.92
CA ILE A 144 -1.32 10.17 0.77
C ILE A 144 -0.93 10.90 2.06
N ASP A 145 -1.89 11.43 2.81
CA ASP A 145 -1.63 12.08 4.09
C ASP A 145 -1.15 11.06 5.14
N TYR A 146 -1.73 9.86 5.16
CA TYR A 146 -1.20 8.75 5.96
C TYR A 146 0.26 8.42 5.59
N ILE A 147 0.56 8.28 4.30
CA ILE A 147 1.94 7.98 3.84
C ILE A 147 2.92 9.08 4.27
N ARG A 148 2.54 10.35 4.09
CA ARG A 148 3.36 11.51 4.50
C ARG A 148 3.60 11.53 6.00
N GLY A 149 2.55 11.30 6.79
CA GLY A 149 2.66 11.18 8.24
C GLY A 149 3.58 10.03 8.66
N PHE A 150 3.42 8.86 8.05
CA PHE A 150 4.22 7.67 8.35
C PHE A 150 5.72 7.88 8.03
N VAL A 151 6.04 8.40 6.84
CA VAL A 151 7.45 8.67 6.45
C VAL A 151 8.04 9.87 7.17
N GLY A 152 7.21 10.84 7.58
CA GLY A 152 7.64 12.04 8.31
C GLY A 152 7.86 11.82 9.80
N ALA A 153 7.07 10.96 10.44
CA ALA A 153 7.13 10.67 11.88
C ALA A 153 8.30 9.77 12.29
N ASN A 154 8.89 9.04 11.35
CA ASN A 154 9.99 8.09 11.60
C ASN A 154 11.38 8.63 11.22
N ARG A 155 11.54 9.97 11.16
CA ARG A 155 12.83 10.64 10.90
C ARG A 155 13.63 10.92 12.17
#